data_AF-A0ABD5KS56-F1
#
_entry.id   AF-A0ABD5KS56-F1
#
_cell.length_a   1.000
_cell.length_b   1.000
_cell.length_c   1.000
_cell.angle_alpha   90.00
_cell.angle_beta   90.00
_cell.angle_gamma   90.00
#
_symmetry.space_group_name_H-M   'P 1'
#
loop_
_entity.id
_entity.type
_entity.pdbx_description
1 polymer ?
#
loop_
_entity_poly.entity_id
_entity_poly.type
_entity_poly.pdbx_seq_one_letter_code
_entity_poly.pdbx_strand_id
1 'polypeptide(L)' 'MQSASCKKIHIVGSVGSGKTTLARLLSHRLEVPHYELDNIMWERTHEGDKRRSEADRKKCLHHIAASKE' A
#
# COMPACT_ATOMS: atom_id res chain seq x y z
N MET A 1 -15.72 -8.77 18.14
CA MET A 1 -15.75 -9.09 16.69
C MET A 1 -14.39 -9.62 16.30
N GLN A 2 -14.27 -10.92 16.02
CA GLN A 2 -13.02 -11.52 15.54
C GLN A 2 -12.77 -11.01 14.12
N SER A 3 -11.68 -10.28 13.91
CA SER A 3 -11.21 -9.87 12.59
C SER A 3 -10.70 -11.11 11.85
N ALA A 4 -11.34 -11.46 10.74
CA ALA A 4 -10.84 -12.46 9.81
C ALA A 4 -9.37 -12.16 9.46
N SER A 5 -8.49 -13.17 9.52
CA SER A 5 -7.09 -12.98 9.16
C SER A 5 -6.98 -12.75 7.65
N CYS A 6 -6.94 -11.49 7.23
CA CYS A 6 -6.54 -11.16 5.87
C CYS A 6 -5.04 -11.42 5.75
N LYS A 7 -4.64 -12.37 4.90
CA LYS A 7 -3.22 -12.64 4.64
C LYS A 7 -2.67 -11.51 3.77
N LYS A 8 -1.71 -10.77 4.29
CA LYS A 8 -1.03 -9.68 3.58
C LYS A 8 0.46 -9.92 3.58
N ILE A 9 1.13 -9.61 2.46
CA ILE A 9 2.59 -9.70 2.33
C ILE A 9 3.17 -8.30 2.55
N HIS A 10 3.99 -8.14 3.59
CA HIS A 10 4.72 -6.89 3.82
C HIS A 10 6.13 -7.00 3.23
N ILE A 11 6.48 -6.08 2.33
CA ILE A 11 7.79 -6.04 1.68
C ILE A 11 8.59 -4.87 2.27
N VAL A 12 9.65 -5.18 3.00
CA VAL A 12 10.53 -4.20 3.68
C VAL A 12 11.99 -4.41 3.26
N GLY A 13 12.80 -3.36 3.36
CA GLY A 13 14.18 -3.36 2.87
C GLY A 13 14.71 -1.96 2.55
N SER A 14 16.01 -1.85 2.31
CA SER A 14 16.70 -0.58 2.06
C SER A 14 16.20 0.16 0.81
N VAL A 15 16.49 1.47 0.70
CA VAL A 15 16.24 2.25 -0.51
C VAL A 15 17.01 1.63 -1.67
N GLY A 16 16.40 1.54 -2.86
CA GLY A 16 17.02 0.94 -4.05
C GLY A 16 17.07 -0.59 -4.08
N SER A 17 16.62 -1.31 -3.05
CA SER A 17 16.69 -2.79 -2.99
C SER A 17 15.66 -3.52 -3.89
N GLY A 18 14.92 -2.82 -4.74
CA GLY A 18 13.94 -3.43 -5.64
C GLY A 18 12.60 -3.83 -5.02
N LYS A 19 12.24 -3.33 -3.82
CA LYS A 19 10.96 -3.65 -3.14
C LYS A 19 9.74 -3.47 -4.04
N THR A 20 9.64 -2.33 -4.71
CA THR A 20 8.52 -2.01 -5.60
C THR A 20 8.48 -2.95 -6.81
N THR A 21 9.65 -3.32 -7.35
CA THR A 21 9.75 -4.32 -8.42
C THR A 21 9.24 -5.69 -7.96
N LEU A 22 9.69 -6.16 -6.80
CA LEU A 22 9.24 -7.42 -6.22
C LEU A 22 7.73 -7.41 -5.93
N ALA A 23 7.22 -6.32 -5.38
CA ALA A 23 5.79 -6.15 -5.08
C ALA A 23 4.93 -6.28 -6.33
N ARG A 24 5.33 -5.64 -7.44
CA ARG A 24 4.62 -5.71 -8.73
C ARG A 24 4.66 -7.11 -9.34
N LEU A 25 5.81 -7.79 -9.28
CA LEU A 25 5.95 -9.16 -9.78
C LEU A 25 5.07 -10.14 -8.98
N LEU A 26 5.06 -10.03 -7.65
CA LEU A 26 4.21 -10.86 -6.79
C LEU A 26 2.73 -10.57 -7.01
N SER A 27 2.36 -9.30 -7.13
CA SER A 27 0.98 -8.87 -7.44
C SER A 27 0.48 -9.50 -8.73
N HIS A 28 1.27 -9.45 -9.81
CA HIS A 28 0.91 -10.07 -11.08
C HIS A 28 0.87 -11.60 -11.00
N ARG A 29 1.80 -12.23 -10.25
CA ARG A 29 1.89 -13.69 -10.16
C ARG A 29 0.79 -14.31 -9.30
N LEU A 30 0.40 -13.63 -8.23
CA LEU A 30 -0.60 -14.10 -7.27
C LEU A 30 -1.99 -13.52 -7.53
N GLU A 31 -2.12 -12.63 -8.53
CA GLU A 31 -3.36 -11.91 -8.86
C GLU A 31 -3.94 -11.13 -7.66
N VAL A 32 -3.06 -10.60 -6.80
CA VAL A 32 -3.44 -9.79 -5.63
C VAL A 32 -3.07 -8.32 -5.83
N PRO A 33 -3.82 -7.37 -5.26
CA PRO A 33 -3.44 -5.96 -5.31
C PRO A 33 -2.13 -5.69 -4.57
N HIS A 34 -1.33 -4.75 -5.09
CA HIS A 34 -0.20 -4.19 -4.36
C HIS A 34 -0.48 -2.75 -3.96
N TYR A 35 0.06 -2.35 -2.81
CA TYR A 35 -0.07 -1.00 -2.28
C TYR A 35 1.30 -0.51 -1.82
N GLU A 36 1.67 0.69 -2.25
CA GLU A 36 2.87 1.38 -1.75
C GLU A 36 2.45 2.25 -0.56
N LEU A 37 2.98 1.98 0.64
CA LEU A 37 2.58 2.69 1.87
C LEU A 37 2.94 4.18 1.84
N ASP A 38 3.95 4.56 1.06
CA ASP A 38 4.29 5.97 0.82
C ASP A 38 3.11 6.73 0.20
N ASN A 39 2.30 6.05 -0.62
CA ASN A 39 1.08 6.59 -1.21
C ASN A 39 -0.08 6.68 -0.21
N ILE A 40 0.10 6.37 1.08
CA ILE A 40 -0.86 6.74 2.13
C ILE A 40 -0.53 8.15 2.63
N MET A 41 0.75 8.43 2.82
CA MET A 41 1.24 9.69 3.36
C MET A 41 1.28 10.81 2.31
N TRP A 42 1.66 10.45 1.08
CA TRP A 42 1.91 11.40 0.00
C TRP A 42 0.94 11.20 -1.16
N GLU A 43 0.30 12.27 -1.58
CA GLU A 43 -0.48 12.36 -2.78
C GLU A 43 0.40 12.91 -3.91
N ARG A 44 0.53 12.13 -4.99
CA ARG A 44 1.30 12.53 -6.17
C ARG A 44 0.43 13.44 -7.03
N THR A 45 0.77 14.72 -7.10
CA THR A 45 0.06 15.70 -7.94
C THR A 45 0.99 16.23 -9.03
N HIS A 46 0.42 16.90 -10.05
CA HIS A 46 1.22 17.55 -11.09
C HIS A 46 2.17 18.64 -10.56
N GLU A 47 1.82 19.25 -9.42
CA GLU A 47 2.64 20.29 -8.75
C GLU A 47 3.65 19.70 -7.76
N GLY A 48 3.69 18.38 -7.61
CA GLY A 48 4.57 17.66 -6.69
C GLY A 48 3.84 16.85 -5.63
N ASP A 49 4.60 16.34 -4.67
CA ASP A 49 4.07 15.51 -3.59
C ASP A 49 3.42 16.37 -2.51
N LYS A 50 2.12 16.19 -2.33
CA LYS A 50 1.38 16.83 -1.24
C LYS A 50 1.17 15.84 -0.09
N ARG A 51 1.48 16.25 1.13
CA ARG A 51 1.17 15.43 2.32
C ARG A 51 -0.34 15.36 2.52
N ARG A 52 -0.88 14.15 2.63
CA ARG A 52 -2.32 13.94 2.87
C ARG A 52 -2.72 14.37 4.29
N SER A 53 -3.97 14.80 4.41
CA SER A 53 -4.62 15.04 5.70
C SER A 53 -4.72 13.75 6.51
N GLU A 54 -4.83 13.85 7.84
CA GLU A 54 -5.03 12.67 8.69
C GLU A 54 -6.29 11.90 8.35
N ALA A 55 -7.37 12.61 8.00
CA ALA A 55 -8.62 12.00 7.58
C ALA A 55 -8.43 11.14 6.32
N ASP A 56 -7.69 11.63 5.32
CA ASP A 56 -7.47 10.89 4.08
C ASP A 56 -6.48 9.73 4.27
N ARG A 57 -5.44 9.92 5.10
CA ARG A 57 -4.55 8.82 5.51
C ARG A 57 -5.34 7.67 6.15
N LYS A 58 -6.27 8.00 7.05
CA LYS A 58 -7.13 7.01 7.71
C LYS A 58 -8.06 6.31 6.72
N LYS A 59 -8.63 7.02 5.74
CA LYS A 59 -9.42 6.42 4.65
C LYS A 59 -8.58 5.44 3.82
N CYS A 60 -7.38 5.83 3.39
CA CYS A 60 -6.48 4.94 2.64
C CYS A 60 -6.13 3.68 3.44
N LEU A 61 -5.80 3.84 4.73
CA LEU A 61 -5.47 2.70 5.59
C LEU A 61 -6.65 1.76 5.77
N HIS A 62 -7.85 2.30 6.02
CA HIS A 62 -9.06 1.49 6.12
C HIS A 62 -9.38 0.76 4.82
N HIS A 63 -9.20 1.41 3.67
CA HIS A 63 -9.37 0.78 2.36
C HIS A 63 -8.45 -0.44 2.22
N ILE A 64 -7.13 -0.26 2.43
CA ILE A 64 -6.14 -1.35 2.32
C ILE A 64 -6.42 -2.47 3.35
N ALA A 65 -6.84 -2.10 4.57
CA ALA A 65 -7.15 -3.07 5.62
C ALA A 65 -8.41 -3.88 5.30
N ALA A 66 -9.43 -3.22 4.72
CA ALA A 66 -10.73 -3.82 4.39
C ALA A 66 -10.76 -4.53 3.04
N SER A 67 -9.79 -4.29 2.14
CA SER A 67 -9.63 -5.08 0.91
C SER A 67 -9.51 -6.56 1.29
N LYS A 68 -10.53 -7.33 0.89
CA LYS A 68 -10.51 -8.79 0.85
C LYS A 68 -10.10 -9.18 -0.56
N GLU A 69 -9.36 -10.29 -0.64
CA GLU A 69 -8.74 -10.87 -1.84
C GLU A 69 -9.57 -10.69 -3.11
#